data_AF-A0A9J7AEU2-F1
#
_entry.id   AF-A0A9J7AEU2-F1
#
_cell.length_a   1.000
_cell.length_b   1.000
_cell.length_c   1.000
_cell.angle_alpha   90.00
_cell.angle_beta   90.00
_cell.angle_gamma   90.00
#
_symmetry.space_group_name_H-M   'P 1'
#
loop_
_entity.id
_entity.type
_entity.pdbx_description
1 polymer ?
#
loop_
_entity_poly.entity_id
_entity_poly.type
_entity_poly.pdbx_seq_one_letter_code
_entity_poly.pdbx_strand_id
1 'polypeptide(L)'
;MKKPLIDANGEVRELEAEDLHMFKPAHEVLPQSLKKSLGVRGKQKSPVKKQISIRLSEDVLTAFKETGPGWQTRIDNALKDWLAEHHTS
;
A
#
# COMPACT_ATOMS: atom_id res chain seq x y z
N MET A 1 45.52 -0.59 16.44
CA MET A 1 44.58 -1.24 15.49
C MET A 1 43.19 -1.24 16.12
N LYS A 2 42.13 -0.82 15.40
CA LYS A 2 40.75 -0.93 15.92
C LYS A 2 40.40 -2.40 16.15
N LYS A 3 39.66 -2.70 17.21
CA LYS A 3 39.13 -4.05 17.45
C LYS A 3 38.22 -4.43 16.28
N PRO A 4 38.26 -5.69 15.80
CA PRO A 4 37.34 -6.14 14.76
C PRO A 4 35.89 -5.96 15.21
N LEU A 5 34.96 -5.81 14.26
CA LEU A 5 33.54 -5.61 14.54
C LEU A 5 32.93 -6.82 15.26
N ILE A 6 33.41 -8.01 14.94
CA ILE A 6 32.98 -9.29 15.50
C ILE A 6 34.19 -9.97 16.14
N ASP A 7 34.04 -10.46 17.37
CA ASP A 7 35.10 -11.19 18.07
C ASP A 7 35.12 -12.69 17.73
N ALA A 8 36.04 -13.45 18.34
CA ALA A 8 36.18 -14.88 18.11
C ALA A 8 34.98 -15.72 18.61
N ASN A 9 34.15 -15.16 19.50
CA ASN A 9 32.93 -15.77 20.01
C ASN A 9 31.69 -15.41 19.18
N GLY A 10 31.84 -14.54 18.18
CA GLY A 10 30.74 -14.04 17.35
C GLY A 10 30.00 -12.86 17.97
N GLU A 11 30.51 -12.25 19.04
CA GLU A 11 29.91 -11.07 19.65
C GLU A 11 30.26 -9.81 18.85
N VAL A 12 29.24 -8.99 18.59
CA VAL A 12 29.38 -7.71 17.89
C VAL A 12 29.68 -6.63 18.92
N ARG A 13 30.80 -5.91 18.75
CA ARG A 13 31.13 -4.76 19.62
C ARG A 13 30.13 -3.62 19.43
N GLU A 14 30.07 -2.70 20.38
CA GLU A 14 29.27 -1.48 20.24
C GLU A 14 29.64 -0.70 18.97
N LEU A 15 28.62 -0.16 18.30
CA LEU A 15 28.78 0.61 17.06
C LEU A 15 29.24 2.03 17.38
N GLU A 16 30.29 2.48 16.70
CA GLU A 16 30.81 3.84 16.76
C GLU A 16 30.24 4.69 15.61
N ALA A 17 30.38 6.01 15.70
CA ALA A 17 29.92 6.92 14.65
C ALA A 17 30.57 6.63 13.29
N GLU A 18 31.83 6.19 13.27
CA GLU A 18 32.51 5.77 12.04
C GLU A 18 31.88 4.53 11.40
N ASP A 19 31.30 3.61 12.20
CA ASP A 19 30.64 2.42 11.68
C ASP A 19 29.32 2.78 10.97
N LEU A 20 28.63 3.82 11.45
CA LEU A 20 27.39 4.31 10.83
C LEU A 20 27.62 4.89 9.43
N HIS A 21 28.82 5.43 9.15
CA HIS A 21 29.16 5.94 7.81
C HIS A 21 29.28 4.83 6.75
N MET A 22 29.45 3.58 7.18
CA MET A 22 29.51 2.43 6.28
C MET A 22 28.12 1.88 5.92
N PHE A 23 27.07 2.33 6.59
CA PHE A 23 25.70 1.87 6.31
C PHE A 23 25.19 2.44 5.00
N LYS A 24 24.60 1.56 4.20
CA LYS A 24 24.02 1.89 2.90
C LYS A 24 22.51 1.67 2.89
N PRO A 25 21.77 2.43 2.08
CA PRO A 25 20.35 2.19 1.90
C PRO A 25 20.07 0.74 1.47
N ALA A 26 19.02 0.13 2.03
CA ALA A 26 18.65 -1.25 1.75
C ALA A 26 18.43 -1.52 0.24
N HIS A 27 17.97 -0.53 -0.52
CA HIS A 27 17.76 -0.68 -1.97
C HIS A 27 19.07 -0.80 -2.76
N GLU A 28 20.21 -0.36 -2.21
CA GLU A 28 21.53 -0.49 -2.85
C GLU A 28 22.18 -1.85 -2.56
N VAL A 29 21.97 -2.39 -1.35
CA VAL A 29 22.73 -3.58 -0.87
C VAL A 29 21.94 -4.88 -0.84
N LEU A 30 20.60 -4.83 -0.84
CA LEU A 30 19.81 -6.06 -0.77
C LEU A 30 19.84 -6.85 -2.10
N PRO A 31 19.85 -8.19 -2.05
CA PRO A 31 19.65 -9.04 -3.22
C PRO A 31 18.25 -8.85 -3.83
N GLN A 32 18.12 -9.03 -5.16
CA GLN A 32 16.87 -8.81 -5.88
C GLN A 32 15.71 -9.71 -5.40
N SER A 33 16.01 -10.95 -5.00
CA SER A 33 15.04 -11.90 -4.41
C SER A 33 14.42 -11.35 -3.12
N LEU A 34 15.21 -10.67 -2.31
CA LEU A 34 14.82 -10.12 -1.02
C LEU A 34 14.05 -8.79 -1.18
N LYS A 35 14.47 -7.93 -2.14
CA LYS A 35 13.73 -6.69 -2.47
C LYS A 35 12.28 -6.96 -2.87
N LYS A 36 12.03 -8.03 -3.62
CA LYS A 36 10.68 -8.44 -4.04
C LYS A 36 9.83 -8.93 -2.88
N SER A 37 10.42 -9.65 -1.93
CA SER A 37 9.72 -10.19 -0.75
C SER A 37 9.45 -9.13 0.32
N LEU A 38 10.31 -8.11 0.45
CA LEU A 38 10.14 -7.05 1.43
C LEU A 38 9.03 -6.05 1.10
N GLY A 39 8.35 -6.24 -0.04
CA GLY A 39 7.02 -5.72 -0.32
C GLY A 39 6.79 -4.34 0.27
N VAL A 40 7.59 -3.35 -0.15
CA VAL A 40 7.38 -1.96 0.28
C VAL A 40 5.99 -1.60 -0.19
N ARG A 41 5.02 -1.66 0.72
CA ARG A 41 3.64 -1.27 0.45
C ARG A 41 3.74 0.16 -0.05
N GLY A 42 3.47 0.34 -1.34
CA GLY A 42 3.61 1.65 -1.97
C GLY A 42 2.87 2.70 -1.16
N LYS A 43 3.34 3.95 -1.24
CA LYS A 43 2.73 5.12 -0.58
C LYS A 43 1.21 4.96 -0.60
N GLN A 44 0.58 4.86 0.57
CA GLN A 44 -0.86 4.64 0.70
C GLN A 44 -1.54 5.69 -0.16
N LYS A 45 -2.03 5.29 -1.35
CA LYS A 45 -2.72 6.21 -2.26
C LYS A 45 -3.84 6.81 -1.41
N SER A 46 -3.90 8.13 -1.31
CA SER A 46 -4.96 8.85 -0.63
C SER A 46 -6.30 8.18 -0.98
N PRO A 47 -7.22 7.97 -0.03
CA PRO A 47 -8.46 7.27 -0.32
C PRO A 47 -9.14 7.93 -1.53
N VAL A 48 -9.11 7.24 -2.68
CA VAL A 48 -9.67 7.78 -3.93
C VAL A 48 -11.19 7.92 -3.81
N LYS A 49 -11.79 7.14 -2.88
CA LYS A 49 -13.22 7.12 -2.60
C LYS A 49 -13.50 7.80 -1.26
N LYS A 50 -14.49 8.69 -1.24
CA LYS A 50 -15.03 9.28 -0.02
C LYS A 50 -16.23 8.45 0.43
N GLN A 51 -16.25 8.01 1.69
CA GLN A 51 -17.41 7.35 2.27
C GLN A 51 -18.46 8.41 2.61
N ILE A 52 -19.64 8.27 2.04
CA ILE A 52 -20.80 9.13 2.32
C ILE A 52 -22.01 8.25 2.62
N SER A 53 -22.99 8.81 3.35
CA SER A 53 -24.29 8.17 3.57
C SER A 53 -25.29 8.73 2.57
N ILE A 54 -25.83 7.86 1.70
CA ILE A 54 -26.90 8.19 0.75
C ILE A 54 -28.07 7.24 0.96
N ARG A 55 -29.29 7.72 0.69
CA ARG A 55 -30.49 6.89 0.70
C ARG A 55 -30.80 6.45 -0.73
N LEU A 56 -31.02 5.15 -0.91
CA LEU A 56 -31.45 4.54 -2.17
C LEU A 56 -32.80 3.88 -1.92
N SER A 57 -33.60 3.70 -2.98
CA SER A 57 -34.82 2.91 -2.89
C SER A 57 -34.49 1.43 -2.67
N GLU A 58 -35.42 0.69 -2.07
CA GLU A 58 -35.22 -0.71 -1.66
C GLU A 58 -34.99 -1.63 -2.86
N ASP A 59 -35.70 -1.40 -3.96
CA ASP A 59 -35.58 -2.12 -5.22
C ASP A 59 -34.19 -1.98 -5.84
N VAL A 60 -33.65 -0.76 -5.89
CA VAL A 60 -32.30 -0.48 -6.39
C VAL A 60 -31.25 -1.17 -5.50
N LEU A 61 -31.36 -1.03 -4.19
CA LEU A 61 -30.42 -1.65 -3.26
C LEU A 61 -30.42 -3.18 -3.38
N THR A 62 -31.61 -3.77 -3.49
CA THR A 62 -31.79 -5.22 -3.63
C THR A 62 -31.18 -5.73 -4.93
N ALA A 63 -31.51 -5.09 -6.06
CA ALA A 63 -30.97 -5.46 -7.37
C ALA A 63 -29.43 -5.44 -7.40
N PHE A 64 -28.80 -4.43 -6.81
CA PHE A 64 -27.34 -4.40 -6.73
C PHE A 64 -26.79 -5.48 -5.78
N LYS A 65 -27.37 -5.68 -4.60
CA LYS A 65 -26.90 -6.71 -3.64
C LYS A 65 -26.94 -8.12 -4.22
N GLU A 66 -27.95 -8.44 -5.02
CA GLU A 66 -28.08 -9.74 -5.70
C GLU A 66 -26.94 -10.03 -6.68
N THR A 67 -26.25 -8.99 -7.17
CA THR A 67 -25.03 -9.16 -8.01
C THR A 67 -23.82 -9.71 -7.24
N GLY A 68 -23.95 -9.92 -5.93
CA GLY A 68 -22.94 -10.54 -5.09
C GLY A 68 -21.80 -9.61 -4.65
N PRO A 69 -20.64 -10.18 -4.29
CA PRO A 69 -19.49 -9.41 -3.83
C PRO A 69 -19.10 -8.30 -4.82
N GLY A 70 -18.83 -7.10 -4.30
CA GLY A 70 -18.48 -5.94 -5.12
C GLY A 70 -19.66 -5.11 -5.63
N TRP A 71 -20.90 -5.38 -5.20
CA TRP A 71 -22.08 -4.58 -5.57
C TRP A 71 -21.91 -3.07 -5.33
N GLN A 72 -21.22 -2.65 -4.26
CA GLN A 72 -20.89 -1.25 -4.00
C GLN A 72 -19.98 -0.61 -5.06
N THR A 73 -19.13 -1.41 -5.70
CA THR A 73 -18.32 -0.93 -6.83
C THR A 73 -19.16 -0.84 -8.10
N ARG A 74 -20.13 -1.75 -8.29
CA ARG A 74 -21.05 -1.69 -9.43
C ARG A 74 -21.94 -0.45 -9.39
N ILE A 75 -22.47 -0.10 -8.22
CA ILE A 75 -23.25 1.14 -8.07
C ILE A 75 -22.39 2.40 -8.29
N ASP A 76 -21.14 2.41 -7.81
CA ASP A 76 -20.18 3.51 -8.09
C ASP A 76 -19.93 3.67 -9.60
N ASN A 77 -19.81 2.57 -10.33
CA ASN A 77 -19.64 2.61 -11.80
C ASN A 77 -20.92 3.08 -12.51
N ALA A 78 -22.09 2.58 -12.12
CA ALA A 78 -23.36 3.02 -12.70
C ALA A 78 -23.58 4.53 -12.53
N LEU A 79 -23.19 5.10 -11.39
CA LEU A 79 -23.25 6.55 -11.17
C LEU A 79 -22.27 7.32 -12.06
N LYS A 80 -21.08 6.76 -12.34
CA LYS A 80 -20.11 7.36 -13.26
C LYS A 80 -20.59 7.32 -14.71
N ASP A 81 -21.17 6.20 -15.12
CA ASP A 81 -21.73 6.03 -16.46
C ASP A 81 -22.89 7.00 -16.66
N TRP A 82 -23.79 7.10 -15.67
CA TRP A 82 -24.87 8.08 -15.68
C TRP A 82 -24.34 9.52 -15.80
N LEU A 83 -23.31 9.88 -15.04
CA LEU A 83 -22.66 11.20 -15.17
C LEU A 83 -22.06 11.39 -16.57
N ALA A 84 -21.37 10.41 -17.14
CA ALA A 84 -20.79 10.52 -18.47
C ALA A 84 -21.85 10.75 -19.56
N GLU A 85 -23.01 10.11 -19.42
CA GLU A 85 -24.14 10.21 -20.35
C GLU A 85 -24.92 11.53 -20.19
N HIS A 86 -25.05 12.04 -18.95
CA HIS A 86 -25.95 13.16 -18.63
C HIS A 86 -25.20 14.47 -18.33
N HIS A 87 -23.87 14.46 -18.33
CA HIS A 87 -23.06 15.67 -18.22
C HIS A 87 -22.95 16.36 -19.58
N THR A 88 -24.08 16.88 -20.06
CA THR A 88 -24.12 17.89 -21.13
C THR A 88 -23.92 19.26 -20.49
N SER A 89 -22.67 19.75 -20.59
CA SER A 89 -22.18 21.13 -20.42
C SER A 89 -22.54 21.95 -19.17
#